data_AF-A0A2R7L825-F1
#
_entry.id   AF-A0A2R7L825-F1
#
_cell.length_a   1.000
_cell.length_b   1.000
_cell.length_c   1.000
_cell.angle_alpha   90.00
_cell.angle_beta   90.00
_cell.angle_gamma   90.00
#
_symmetry.space_group_name_H-M   'P 1'
#
loop_
_entity.id
_entity.type
_entity.pdbx_description
1 polymer ?
#
loop_
_entity_poly.entity_id
_entity_poly.type
_entity_poly.pdbx_seq_one_letter_code
_entity_poly.pdbx_strand_id
1 'polypeptide(L)'
;GGRRVPLHPDLRSALSALLRATDGVGPVIRSAKDGALRANSIVNWFSSLYREIGAVGCSSHSGRRTFITNAARSAHRAGASLRDVQLLAGHRSIETTQRYIDGDTDAQRRLVQYL
;
A
#
# COMPACT_ATOMS: atom_id res chain seq x y z
N GLY A 1 -18.92 -2.78 0.07
CA GLY A 1 -18.93 -1.53 0.85
C GLY A 1 -17.59 -0.83 0.73
N GLY A 2 -17.57 0.50 0.88
CA GLY A 2 -16.34 1.29 0.89
C GLY A 2 -15.55 1.13 2.20
N ARG A 3 -14.25 1.43 2.18
CA ARG A 3 -13.39 1.41 3.37
C ARG A 3 -12.62 2.73 3.48
N ARG A 4 -12.32 3.15 4.72
CA ARG A 4 -11.44 4.27 5.00
C ARG A 4 -10.01 3.75 5.14
N VAL A 5 -9.07 4.37 4.44
CA VAL A 5 -7.64 4.02 4.51
C VAL A 5 -6.88 5.28 4.94
N PRO A 6 -6.17 5.25 6.08
CA PRO A 6 -5.32 6.37 6.47
C PRO A 6 -4.20 6.55 5.44
N LEU A 7 -3.86 7.81 5.14
CA LEU A 7 -2.83 8.16 4.16
C LEU A 7 -1.65 8.80 4.88
N HIS A 8 -0.44 8.45 4.45
CA HIS A 8 0.78 9.17 4.82
C HIS A 8 0.65 10.66 4.47
N PRO A 9 1.17 11.60 5.28
CA PRO A 9 1.08 13.04 5.00
C PRO A 9 1.53 13.43 3.58
N ASP A 10 2.63 12.85 3.09
CA ASP A 10 3.14 13.12 1.74
C ASP A 10 2.16 12.71 0.65
N LEU A 11 1.57 11.51 0.79
CA LEU A 11 0.57 11.02 -0.17
C LEU A 11 -0.69 11.88 -0.13
N ARG A 12 -1.13 12.28 1.07
CA ARG A 12 -2.25 13.22 1.23
C ARG A 12 -1.95 14.53 0.52
N SER A 13 -0.77 15.11 0.75
CA SER A 13 -0.35 16.38 0.13
C SER A 13 -0.35 16.28 -1.40
N ALA A 14 0.25 15.22 -1.95
CA ALA A 14 0.28 14.97 -3.39
C ALA A 14 -1.13 14.81 -4.00
N LEU A 15 -2.00 14.04 -3.37
CA LEU A 15 -3.38 13.85 -3.83
C LEU A 15 -4.21 15.14 -3.71
N SER A 16 -4.00 15.93 -2.66
CA SER A 16 -4.64 17.24 -2.51
C SER A 16 -4.16 18.24 -3.56
N ALA A 17 -2.86 18.24 -3.92
CA ALA A 17 -2.33 19.05 -5.00
C ALA A 17 -2.96 18.65 -6.35
N LEU A 18 -3.07 17.36 -6.61
CA LEU A 18 -3.70 16.85 -7.82
C LEU A 18 -5.20 17.21 -7.89
N LEU A 19 -5.92 17.09 -6.77
CA LEU A 19 -7.34 17.47 -6.69
C LEU A 19 -7.55 18.98 -6.91
N ARG A 20 -6.63 19.84 -6.43
CA ARG A 20 -6.71 21.29 -6.67
C ARG A 20 -6.42 21.68 -8.12
N ALA A 21 -5.68 20.84 -8.84
CA ALA A 21 -5.46 21.03 -10.27
C ALA A 21 -6.67 20.62 -11.12
N THR A 22 -7.71 20.04 -10.50
CA THR A 22 -9.00 19.77 -11.13
C THR A 22 -10.09 20.68 -10.57
N ASP A 23 -11.29 20.62 -11.14
CA ASP A 23 -12.50 21.31 -10.65
C ASP A 23 -13.05 20.74 -9.32
N GLY A 24 -12.33 19.81 -8.68
CA GLY A 24 -12.77 19.15 -7.46
C GLY A 24 -13.91 18.15 -7.65
N VAL A 25 -14.39 17.94 -8.89
CA VAL A 25 -15.48 17.05 -9.24
C VAL A 25 -14.95 15.81 -9.95
N GLY A 26 -15.49 14.63 -9.62
CA GLY A 26 -15.12 13.38 -10.26
C GLY A 26 -13.78 12.78 -9.78
N PRO A 27 -13.04 12.05 -10.64
CA PRO A 27 -11.87 11.27 -10.22
C PRO A 27 -10.66 12.15 -9.91
N VAL A 28 -9.98 11.84 -8.78
CA VAL A 28 -8.72 12.50 -8.39
C VAL A 28 -7.61 12.22 -9.40
N ILE A 29 -7.50 10.97 -9.85
CA ILE A 29 -6.53 10.57 -10.89
C ILE A 29 -7.25 10.54 -12.24
N ARG A 30 -6.91 11.51 -13.11
CA ARG A 30 -7.52 11.66 -14.43
C ARG A 30 -6.66 11.07 -15.55
N SER A 31 -7.32 10.63 -16.61
CA SER A 31 -6.65 10.22 -17.85
C SER A 31 -6.34 11.46 -18.71
N ALA A 32 -5.35 11.37 -19.58
CA ALA A 32 -5.04 12.43 -20.56
C ALA A 32 -6.18 12.65 -21.58
N LYS A 33 -7.13 11.71 -21.70
CA LYS A 33 -8.31 11.79 -22.57
C LYS A 33 -9.56 12.28 -21.83
N ASP A 34 -9.37 12.93 -20.67
CA ASP A 34 -10.40 13.24 -19.68
C ASP A 34 -11.05 11.98 -19.05
N GLY A 35 -11.70 12.15 -17.89
CA GLY A 35 -12.29 11.05 -17.12
C GLY A 35 -11.31 10.23 -16.27
N ALA A 36 -11.82 9.14 -15.67
CA ALA A 36 -11.06 8.35 -14.69
C ALA A 36 -9.95 7.52 -15.34
N LEU A 37 -8.78 7.47 -14.68
CA LEU A 37 -7.71 6.57 -15.09
C LEU A 37 -8.14 5.11 -14.92
N ARG A 38 -8.03 4.31 -16.00
CA ARG A 38 -8.46 2.91 -16.01
C ARG A 38 -7.48 2.02 -15.24
N ALA A 39 -7.98 0.91 -14.68
CA ALA A 39 -7.16 -0.05 -13.94
C ALA A 39 -5.94 -0.54 -14.74
N ASN A 40 -6.13 -0.93 -16.00
CA ASN A 40 -5.02 -1.37 -16.86
C ASN A 40 -4.00 -0.26 -17.12
N SER A 41 -4.45 1.00 -17.21
CA SER A 41 -3.55 2.16 -17.34
C SER A 41 -2.70 2.35 -16.08
N ILE A 42 -3.26 2.14 -14.89
CA ILE A 42 -2.50 2.18 -13.63
C ILE A 42 -1.46 1.06 -13.59
N VAL A 43 -1.84 -0.17 -13.97
CA VAL A 43 -0.90 -1.30 -14.02
C VAL A 43 0.27 -0.99 -14.95
N ASN A 44 -0.02 -0.53 -16.18
CA ASN A 44 1.01 -0.17 -17.15
C ASN A 44 1.91 0.97 -16.67
N TRP A 45 1.32 1.99 -16.01
CA TRP A 45 2.08 3.09 -15.44
C TRP A 45 3.08 2.61 -14.38
N PHE A 46 2.65 1.73 -13.45
CA PHE A 46 3.57 1.14 -12.46
C PHE A 46 4.65 0.27 -13.10
N SER A 47 4.31 -0.55 -14.10
CA SER A 47 5.30 -1.37 -14.82
C SER A 47 6.36 -0.50 -15.50
N SER A 48 5.96 0.60 -16.14
CA SER A 48 6.90 1.56 -16.74
C SER A 48 7.75 2.25 -15.69
N LEU A 49 7.14 2.76 -14.61
CA LEU A 49 7.85 3.42 -13.51
C LEU A 49 8.91 2.51 -12.90
N TYR A 50 8.56 1.25 -12.61
CA TYR A 50 9.50 0.31 -12.01
C TYR A 50 10.65 -0.02 -12.95
N ARG A 51 10.40 -0.14 -14.26
CA ARG A 51 11.47 -0.31 -15.25
C ARG A 51 12.41 0.89 -15.30
N GLU A 52 11.87 2.10 -15.24
CA GLU A 52 12.64 3.36 -15.29
C GLU A 52 13.59 3.49 -14.09
N ILE A 53 13.14 3.12 -12.89
CA ILE A 53 13.97 3.16 -11.68
C ILE A 53 14.85 1.91 -11.48
N GLY A 54 14.90 0.99 -12.46
CA GLY A 54 15.71 -0.23 -12.39
C GLY A 54 15.15 -1.35 -11.49
N ALA A 55 13.89 -1.25 -11.05
CA ALA A 55 13.21 -2.28 -10.27
C ALA A 55 12.69 -3.42 -11.17
N VAL A 56 13.62 -4.24 -11.66
CA VAL A 56 13.33 -5.36 -12.58
C VAL A 56 12.36 -6.36 -11.96
N GLY A 57 11.37 -6.81 -12.75
CA GLY A 57 10.36 -7.80 -12.32
C GLY A 57 9.29 -7.26 -11.38
N CYS A 58 9.29 -5.95 -11.06
CA CYS A 58 8.26 -5.35 -10.23
C CYS A 58 6.99 -4.99 -11.02
N SER A 59 5.85 -5.09 -10.36
CA SER A 59 4.53 -4.70 -10.87
C SER A 59 3.78 -3.91 -9.81
N SER A 60 2.60 -3.36 -10.15
CA SER A 60 1.72 -2.70 -9.17
C SER A 60 1.43 -3.57 -7.93
N HIS A 61 1.38 -4.89 -8.08
CA HIS A 61 1.25 -5.82 -6.97
C HIS A 61 2.49 -5.82 -6.06
N SER A 62 3.70 -5.68 -6.60
CA SER A 62 4.94 -5.62 -5.81
C SER A 62 4.88 -4.51 -4.76
N GLY A 63 4.45 -3.31 -5.14
CA GLY A 63 4.28 -2.20 -4.19
C GLY A 63 3.30 -2.52 -3.06
N ARG A 64 2.16 -3.16 -3.38
CA ARG A 64 1.20 -3.62 -2.36
C ARG A 64 1.80 -4.66 -1.42
N ARG A 65 2.54 -5.64 -1.95
CA ARG A 65 3.21 -6.67 -1.13
C ARG A 65 4.20 -6.04 -0.16
N THR A 66 5.05 -5.15 -0.67
CA THR A 66 6.04 -4.41 0.12
C THR A 66 5.38 -3.61 1.24
N PHE A 67 4.28 -2.90 0.95
CA PHE A 67 3.52 -2.17 1.97
C PHE A 67 3.03 -3.10 3.10
N ILE A 68 2.41 -4.24 2.76
CA ILE A 68 1.87 -5.17 3.75
C ILE A 68 2.98 -5.79 4.60
N THR A 69 4.07 -6.25 3.97
CA THR A 69 5.22 -6.82 4.68
C THR A 69 5.84 -5.80 5.63
N ASN A 70 6.06 -4.56 5.18
CA ASN A 70 6.65 -3.51 6.01
C ASN A 70 5.71 -3.09 7.16
N ALA A 71 4.41 -2.99 6.90
CA ALA A 71 3.41 -2.70 7.92
C ALA A 71 3.37 -3.78 8.99
N ALA A 72 3.39 -5.07 8.62
CA ALA A 72 3.45 -6.18 9.56
C ALA A 72 4.70 -6.15 10.44
N ARG A 73 5.88 -5.96 9.83
CA ARG A 73 7.16 -5.86 10.56
C ARG A 73 7.22 -4.66 11.50
N SER A 74 6.56 -3.57 11.15
CA SER A 74 6.61 -2.33 11.92
C SER A 74 5.42 -2.15 12.87
N ALA A 75 4.42 -3.05 12.83
CA ALA A 75 3.15 -2.90 13.55
C ALA A 75 3.37 -2.62 15.05
N HIS A 76 4.25 -3.38 15.70
CA HIS A 76 4.59 -3.19 17.12
C HIS A 76 5.07 -1.76 17.47
N ARG A 77 5.79 -1.08 16.58
CA ARG A 77 6.31 0.29 16.82
C ARG A 77 5.18 1.31 16.88
N ALA A 78 4.07 1.02 16.24
CA ALA A 78 2.88 1.85 16.24
C ALA A 78 1.82 1.38 17.27
N GLY A 79 2.14 0.38 18.10
CA GLY A 79 1.15 -0.27 18.97
C GLY A 79 0.06 -1.01 18.20
N ALA A 80 0.31 -1.34 16.92
CA ALA A 80 -0.64 -2.00 16.04
C ALA A 80 -0.43 -3.52 16.02
N SER A 81 -1.49 -4.25 15.69
CA SER A 81 -1.53 -5.70 15.56
C SER A 81 -1.55 -6.15 14.09
N LEU A 82 -1.37 -7.45 13.85
CA LEU A 82 -1.58 -8.04 12.52
C LEU A 82 -3.03 -7.88 12.03
N ARG A 83 -3.99 -7.74 12.95
CA ARG A 83 -5.39 -7.45 12.60
C ARG A 83 -5.52 -6.06 12.00
N ASP A 84 -4.81 -5.07 12.52
CA ASP A 84 -4.82 -3.71 11.96
C ASP A 84 -4.22 -3.69 10.55
N VAL A 85 -3.13 -4.44 10.35
CA VAL A 85 -2.52 -4.62 9.02
C VAL A 85 -3.48 -5.31 8.05
N GLN A 86 -4.24 -6.32 8.49
CA GLN A 86 -5.27 -6.97 7.68
C GLN A 86 -6.35 -5.98 7.23
N LEU A 87 -6.83 -5.13 8.14
CA LEU A 87 -7.83 -4.09 7.85
C LEU A 87 -7.28 -3.05 6.86
N LEU A 88 -6.02 -2.61 7.05
CA LEU A 88 -5.32 -1.72 6.12
C LEU A 88 -5.10 -2.34 4.74
N ALA A 89 -4.84 -3.64 4.67
CA ALA A 89 -4.78 -4.36 3.40
C ALA A 89 -6.17 -4.50 2.78
N GLY A 90 -7.23 -4.57 3.58
CA GLY A 90 -8.59 -4.85 3.11
C GLY A 90 -8.79 -6.33 2.79
N HIS A 91 -8.09 -7.21 3.50
CA HIS A 91 -8.24 -8.66 3.34
C HIS A 91 -9.38 -9.19 4.20
N ARG A 92 -10.21 -10.06 3.63
CA ARG A 92 -11.32 -10.69 4.35
C ARG A 92 -10.80 -11.68 5.41
N SER A 93 -9.72 -12.39 5.09
CA SER A 93 -9.13 -13.41 5.95
C SER A 93 -7.69 -13.02 6.34
N ILE A 94 -7.29 -13.41 7.55
CA ILE A 94 -5.95 -13.11 8.08
C ILE A 94 -4.87 -13.93 7.36
N GLU A 95 -5.22 -15.12 6.87
CA GLU A 95 -4.37 -16.03 6.10
C GLU A 95 -3.83 -15.34 4.83
N THR A 96 -4.63 -14.46 4.22
CA THR A 96 -4.18 -13.67 3.06
C THR A 96 -3.08 -12.67 3.45
N THR A 97 -3.15 -12.09 4.64
CA THR A 97 -2.12 -11.19 5.18
C THR A 97 -0.87 -11.95 5.60
N GLN A 98 -1.06 -13.13 6.22
CA GLN A 98 0.04 -13.99 6.69
C GLN A 98 0.99 -14.42 5.56
N ARG A 99 0.50 -14.62 4.33
CA ARG A 99 1.34 -14.93 3.15
C ARG A 99 2.43 -13.87 2.84
N TYR A 100 2.36 -12.70 3.46
CA TYR A 100 3.34 -11.62 3.31
C TYR A 100 4.28 -11.48 4.52
N ILE A 101 4.16 -12.38 5.50
CA ILE A 101 4.83 -12.31 6.79
C ILE A 101 5.59 -13.62 6.99
N ASP A 102 6.86 -13.61 6.62
CA ASP A 102 7.76 -14.71 6.94
C ASP A 102 8.16 -14.64 8.41
N GLY A 103 8.27 -15.82 9.04
CA GLY A 103 8.79 -15.92 10.41
C GLY A 103 10.27 -15.51 10.48
N ASP A 104 10.61 -14.74 11.51
CA ASP A 104 11.98 -14.35 11.82
C ASP A 104 12.35 -14.91 13.21
N THR A 105 13.24 -15.90 13.24
CA THR A 105 13.68 -16.57 14.47
C THR A 105 14.34 -15.60 15.45
N ASP A 106 15.07 -14.60 14.97
CA ASP A 106 15.69 -13.61 15.83
C ASP A 106 14.64 -12.65 16.40
N ALA A 107 13.62 -12.31 15.62
CA ALA A 107 12.47 -11.56 16.12
C ALA A 107 11.72 -12.33 17.21
N GLN A 108 11.56 -13.65 17.06
CA GLN A 108 10.95 -14.50 18.08
C GLN A 108 11.76 -14.49 19.39
N ARG A 109 13.08 -14.63 19.32
CA ARG A 109 13.95 -14.57 20.51
C ARG A 109 13.84 -13.24 21.23
N ARG A 110 13.91 -12.12 20.48
CA ARG A 110 13.72 -10.78 21.04
C ARG A 110 12.36 -10.63 21.69
N LEU A 111 11.29 -11.11 21.04
CA LEU A 111 9.94 -11.03 21.56
C LEU A 111 9.81 -11.71 22.93
N VAL A 112 10.37 -12.92 23.09
CA VAL A 112 10.36 -13.64 24.38
C VAL A 112 11.13 -12.89 25.47
N GLN A 113 12.21 -12.18 25.12
CA GLN A 113 12.97 -11.37 26.10
C GLN A 113 12.22 -10.14 26.63
N TYR A 114 11.20 -9.67 25.91
CA TYR A 114 10.39 -8.52 26.32
C TYR A 114 9.15 -8.91 27.15
N LEU A 115 8.91 -10.20 27.34
CA LEU A 115 7.84 -10.75 28.19
C LEU A 115 8.36 -11.02 29.60
#